data_AF-A0A397ETP5-F1
#
_entry.id   AF-A0A397ETP5-F1
#
_cell.length_a   1.000
_cell.length_b   1.000
_cell.length_c   1.000
_cell.angle_alpha   90.00
_cell.angle_beta   90.00
_cell.angle_gamma   90.00
#
_symmetry.space_group_name_H-M   'P 1'
#
loop_
_entity.id
_entity.type
_entity.pdbx_description
1 polymer ?
#
loop_
_entity_poly.entity_id
_entity_poly.type
_entity_poly.pdbx_seq_one_letter_code
_entity_poly.pdbx_strand_id
1 'polypeptide(L)'
;YSQGVMFPGGTVPDPPGKPSFQCHITTDHVFRHIQVAEESNKGVLRLVEKRVPHVVRKCVASLRWTTPLSNGKMIEKTSVLQVRGWRSQTTAHSRLQDAQGCTVDGLQLGTTYEVQCRAQNAVGRGDWCAIELLITPSVERGGGDSEENESDDTNHGDGS
;
A
#
# COMPACT_ATOMS: atom_id res chain seq x y z
N TYR A 1 28.25 20.44 9.74
CA TYR A 1 27.43 19.25 10.03
C TYR A 1 28.31 18.23 10.73
N SER A 2 27.86 17.78 11.90
CA SER A 2 28.49 16.96 12.94
C SER A 2 29.66 16.05 12.53
N GLN A 3 30.81 16.32 13.15
CA GLN A 3 31.98 15.44 13.29
C GLN A 3 31.57 14.09 13.91
N GLY A 4 31.94 13.00 13.25
CA GLY A 4 31.61 11.63 13.64
C GLY A 4 32.43 11.18 14.84
N VAL A 5 31.74 10.71 15.88
CA VAL A 5 32.35 9.93 16.94
C VAL A 5 32.62 8.55 16.36
N MET A 6 33.87 8.29 15.95
CA MET A 6 34.29 6.96 15.51
C MET A 6 34.42 6.04 16.74
N PHE A 7 33.48 5.11 16.88
CA PHE A 7 33.64 3.97 17.78
C PHE A 7 34.65 2.98 17.15
N PRO A 8 35.65 2.49 17.91
CA PRO A 8 36.64 1.58 17.37
C PRO A 8 36.01 0.19 17.16
N GLY A 9 36.02 -0.30 15.92
CA GLY A 9 35.90 -1.74 15.62
C GLY A 9 34.61 -2.25 14.97
N GLY A 10 33.66 -1.38 14.61
CA GLY A 10 32.46 -1.78 13.87
C GLY A 10 32.51 -1.30 12.43
N THR A 11 32.38 -2.19 11.45
CA THR A 11 32.16 -1.79 10.05
C THR A 11 30.70 -1.37 9.87
N VAL A 12 30.49 -0.33 9.07
CA VAL A 12 29.17 0.04 8.56
C VAL A 12 28.61 -1.16 7.78
N PRO A 13 27.31 -1.51 7.95
CA PRO A 13 26.75 -2.68 7.27
C PRO A 13 26.56 -2.42 5.78
N ASP A 14 26.76 -3.46 4.97
CA ASP A 14 26.50 -3.40 3.53
C ASP A 14 25.02 -3.17 3.23
N PRO A 15 24.68 -2.53 2.09
CA PRO A 15 23.32 -2.41 1.64
C PRO A 15 22.69 -3.81 1.43
N PRO A 16 21.39 -3.96 1.71
CA PRO A 16 20.67 -5.14 1.29
C PRO A 16 20.66 -5.27 -0.24
N GLY A 17 20.44 -6.48 -0.73
CA GLY A 17 20.21 -6.75 -2.14
C GLY A 17 19.01 -5.96 -2.68
N LYS A 18 18.93 -5.91 -4.01
CA LYS A 18 17.85 -5.23 -4.73
C LYS A 18 16.46 -5.74 -4.26
N PRO A 19 15.53 -4.86 -3.85
CA PRO A 19 14.26 -5.28 -3.26
C PRO A 19 13.18 -5.58 -4.31
N SER A 20 12.74 -6.84 -4.41
CA SER A 20 11.55 -7.19 -5.20
C SER A 20 10.26 -6.89 -4.45
N PHE A 21 9.17 -6.67 -5.18
CA PHE A 21 7.86 -6.37 -4.57
C PHE A 21 6.70 -7.00 -5.34
N GLN A 22 5.62 -7.24 -4.61
CA GLN A 22 4.33 -7.64 -5.15
C GLN A 22 3.24 -6.75 -4.56
N CYS A 23 2.39 -6.20 -5.43
CA CYS A 23 1.27 -5.35 -5.03
C CYS A 23 -0.04 -6.13 -5.02
N HIS A 24 -0.89 -5.84 -4.04
CA HIS A 24 -2.25 -6.34 -3.95
C HIS A 24 -3.21 -5.19 -3.67
N ILE A 25 -4.35 -5.15 -4.37
CA ILE A 25 -5.40 -4.17 -4.12
C ILE A 25 -6.27 -4.72 -3.00
N THR A 26 -6.45 -3.92 -1.96
CA THR A 26 -7.41 -4.21 -0.89
C THR A 26 -8.57 -3.23 -0.96
N THR A 27 -9.76 -3.75 -0.71
CA THR A 27 -11.00 -2.98 -0.69
C THR A 27 -11.50 -2.94 0.75
N ASP A 28 -11.76 -1.75 1.25
CA ASP A 28 -12.34 -1.54 2.57
C ASP A 28 -13.69 -0.83 2.44
N HIS A 29 -14.70 -1.33 3.13
CA HIS A 29 -16.05 -0.77 3.13
C HIS A 29 -16.24 0.06 4.38
N VAL A 30 -16.15 1.37 4.22
CA VAL A 30 -16.36 2.33 5.31
C VAL A 30 -17.75 2.94 5.19
N PHE A 31 -18.48 2.97 6.29
CA PHE A 31 -19.77 3.65 6.34
C PHE A 31 -19.57 5.09 6.77
N ARG A 32 -20.10 6.04 6.00
CA ARG A 32 -20.18 7.44 6.44
C ARG A 32 -21.62 7.77 6.79
N HIS A 33 -21.79 8.51 7.88
CA HIS A 33 -23.05 9.13 8.20
C HIS A 33 -23.13 10.45 7.45
N ILE A 34 -24.16 10.59 6.62
CA ILE A 34 -24.49 11.85 5.97
C ILE A 34 -25.86 12.31 6.45
N GLN A 35 -26.05 13.62 6.50
CA GLN A 35 -27.36 14.19 6.75
C GLN A 35 -28.04 14.47 5.41
N VAL A 36 -29.23 13.94 5.22
CA VAL A 36 -30.04 14.12 4.02
C VAL A 36 -31.39 14.70 4.41
N ALA A 37 -31.88 15.68 3.66
CA ALA A 37 -33.26 16.12 3.77
C ALA A 37 -34.17 15.12 3.06
N GLU A 38 -35.05 14.47 3.79
CA GLU A 38 -36.11 13.63 3.23
C GLU A 38 -37.46 14.27 3.45
N GLU A 39 -38.33 14.24 2.43
CA GLU A 39 -39.70 14.69 2.57
C GLU A 39 -40.58 13.55 3.11
N SER A 40 -41.38 13.85 4.13
CA SER A 40 -42.39 12.92 4.64
C SER A 40 -43.61 12.88 3.73
N ASN A 41 -44.44 11.84 3.87
CA ASN A 41 -45.72 11.71 3.15
C ASN A 41 -46.70 12.89 3.38
N LYS A 42 -46.39 13.79 4.32
CA LYS A 42 -47.14 15.01 4.63
C LYS A 42 -46.51 16.29 4.06
N GLY A 43 -45.46 16.18 3.23
CA GLY A 43 -44.80 17.32 2.58
C GLY A 43 -43.77 18.07 3.45
N VAL A 44 -43.36 17.49 4.60
CA VAL A 44 -42.42 18.13 5.53
C VAL A 44 -41.03 17.54 5.33
N LEU A 45 -40.03 18.41 5.12
CA LEU A 45 -38.62 18.04 5.08
C LEU A 45 -38.09 17.74 6.50
N ARG A 46 -37.48 16.58 6.66
CA ARG A 46 -36.77 16.17 7.88
C ARG A 46 -35.31 15.89 7.56
N LEU A 47 -34.42 16.27 8.48
CA LEU A 47 -33.02 15.88 8.40
C LEU A 47 -32.87 14.46 8.94
N VAL A 48 -32.35 13.56 8.11
CA VAL A 48 -32.18 12.15 8.43
C VAL A 48 -30.70 11.79 8.34
N GLU A 49 -30.19 11.12 9.36
CA GLU A 49 -28.87 10.52 9.33
C GLU A 49 -28.93 9.21 8.52
N LYS A 50 -28.16 9.14 7.43
CA LYS A 50 -28.04 7.95 6.59
C LYS A 50 -26.64 7.39 6.63
N ARG A 51 -26.54 6.07 6.78
CA ARG A 51 -25.30 5.31 6.57
C ARG A 51 -25.14 5.00 5.10
N VAL A 52 -24.16 5.60 4.44
CA VAL A 52 -23.80 5.32 3.05
C VAL A 52 -22.52 4.48 3.02
N PRO A 53 -22.53 3.31 2.35
CA PRO A 53 -21.31 2.55 2.14
C PRO A 53 -20.39 3.30 1.16
N HIS A 54 -19.16 3.53 1.58
CA HIS A 54 -18.08 4.07 0.75
C HIS A 54 -17.00 3.02 0.57
N VAL A 55 -16.70 2.73 -0.69
CA VAL A 55 -15.66 1.78 -1.07
C VAL A 55 -14.33 2.52 -1.20
N VAL A 56 -13.39 2.22 -0.30
CA VAL A 56 -12.02 2.75 -0.35
C VAL A 56 -11.12 1.66 -0.88
N ARG A 57 -10.40 1.94 -1.97
CA ARG A 57 -9.42 1.02 -2.55
C ARG A 57 -8.01 1.53 -2.25
N LYS A 58 -7.16 0.65 -1.75
CA LYS A 58 -5.76 0.96 -1.44
C LYS A 58 -4.85 -0.17 -1.93
N CYS A 59 -3.65 0.18 -2.34
CA CYS A 59 -2.63 -0.80 -2.67
C CYS A 59 -1.78 -1.11 -1.44
N VAL A 60 -1.52 -2.40 -1.23
CA VAL A 60 -0.58 -2.92 -0.25
C VAL A 60 0.53 -3.63 -1.01
N ALA A 61 1.78 -3.24 -0.77
CA ALA A 61 2.96 -3.85 -1.38
C ALA A 61 3.74 -4.67 -0.35
N SER A 62 4.00 -5.93 -0.71
CA SER A 62 4.91 -6.81 0.03
C SER A 62 6.28 -6.74 -0.62
N LEU A 63 7.28 -6.32 0.13
CA LEU A 63 8.67 -6.19 -0.34
C LEU A 63 9.53 -7.31 0.22
N ARG A 64 10.48 -7.78 -0.58
CA ARG A 64 11.45 -8.80 -0.23
C ARG A 64 12.84 -8.42 -0.72
N TRP A 65 13.86 -8.70 0.08
CA TRP A 65 15.25 -8.53 -0.31
C TRP A 65 16.12 -9.59 0.36
N THR A 66 17.27 -9.87 -0.24
CA THR A 66 18.31 -10.70 0.36
C THR A 66 19.29 -9.80 1.10
N THR A 67 19.77 -10.25 2.26
CA THR A 67 20.85 -9.59 2.96
C THR A 67 22.10 -10.43 2.82
N PRO A 68 23.21 -9.89 2.32
CA PRO A 68 24.45 -10.65 2.26
C PRO A 68 24.91 -11.00 3.69
N LEU A 69 25.43 -12.21 3.87
CA LEU A 69 26.15 -12.57 5.09
C LEU A 69 27.39 -11.68 5.18
N SER A 70 27.39 -10.68 6.06
CA SER A 70 28.54 -9.80 6.24
C SER A 70 29.70 -10.54 6.91
N ASN A 71 30.72 -10.94 6.15
CA ASN A 71 32.11 -11.18 6.59
C ASN A 71 32.32 -11.94 7.93
N GLY A 72 31.46 -12.92 8.25
CA GLY A 72 31.55 -13.68 9.50
C GLY A 72 31.15 -12.93 10.77
N LYS A 73 30.52 -11.74 10.68
CA LYS A 73 29.93 -11.02 11.83
C LYS A 73 28.45 -10.71 11.61
N MET A 74 27.69 -10.85 12.69
CA MET A 74 26.22 -10.76 12.70
C MET A 74 25.73 -9.35 12.36
N ILE A 75 24.83 -9.23 11.37
CA ILE A 75 24.14 -7.97 11.06
C ILE A 75 23.14 -7.70 12.18
N GLU A 76 23.52 -6.78 13.06
CA GLU A 76 22.72 -6.40 14.19
C GLU A 76 21.78 -5.24 13.85
N LYS A 77 20.54 -5.60 13.48
CA LYS A 77 19.32 -4.82 13.78
C LYS A 77 18.96 -3.68 12.83
N THR A 78 18.16 -4.06 11.83
CA THR A 78 17.14 -3.29 11.10
C THR A 78 17.48 -2.94 9.66
N SER A 79 16.46 -3.04 8.80
CA SER A 79 16.49 -2.49 7.46
C SER A 79 15.62 -1.23 7.44
N VAL A 80 16.10 -0.17 6.81
CA VAL A 80 15.32 1.05 6.61
C VAL A 80 14.86 1.06 5.17
N LEU A 81 13.55 1.01 4.98
CA LEU A 81 12.91 1.21 3.70
C LEU A 81 12.56 2.70 3.54
N GLN A 82 12.85 3.25 2.36
CA GLN A 82 12.37 4.56 1.98
C GLN A 82 11.60 4.47 0.68
N VAL A 83 10.35 4.94 0.74
CA VAL A 83 9.54 5.28 -0.43
C VAL A 83 9.67 6.78 -0.63
N ARG A 84 10.46 7.20 -1.63
CA ARG A 84 10.78 8.63 -1.81
C ARG A 84 9.51 9.44 -2.10
N GLY A 85 9.43 10.63 -1.50
CA GLY A 85 8.26 11.50 -1.59
C GLY A 85 7.04 11.01 -0.79
N TRP A 86 7.15 9.89 -0.06
CA TRP A 86 6.02 9.31 0.68
C TRP A 86 6.35 9.05 2.15
N ARG A 87 7.08 7.96 2.47
CA ARG A 87 7.41 7.60 3.87
C ARG A 87 8.68 6.79 3.99
N SER A 88 9.32 6.90 5.15
CA SER A 88 10.35 5.97 5.61
C SER A 88 9.78 5.00 6.63
N GLN A 89 10.13 3.72 6.53
CA GLN A 89 9.73 2.67 7.45
C GLN A 89 10.98 1.92 7.93
N THR A 90 11.09 1.65 9.23
CA THR A 90 12.16 0.81 9.78
C THR A 90 11.59 -0.55 10.12
N THR A 91 12.24 -1.61 9.65
CA THR A 91 11.81 -3.00 9.86
C THR A 91 12.84 -3.78 10.63
N ALA A 92 12.38 -4.70 11.48
CA ALA A 92 13.27 -5.60 12.18
C ALA A 92 14.00 -6.48 11.17
N HIS A 93 15.28 -6.73 11.44
CA HIS A 93 16.09 -7.62 10.63
C HIS A 93 16.19 -8.98 11.33
N SER A 94 15.81 -10.06 10.64
CA SER A 94 15.95 -11.42 11.13
C SER A 94 17.39 -11.90 10.94
N ARG A 95 18.00 -12.40 12.03
CA ARG A 95 19.36 -12.98 12.02
C ARG A 95 19.40 -14.44 11.59
N LEU A 96 18.23 -15.07 11.44
CA LEU A 96 18.09 -16.50 11.15
C LEU A 96 17.85 -16.77 9.67
N GLN A 97 17.66 -15.73 8.86
CA GLN A 97 17.25 -15.85 7.46
C GLN A 97 17.95 -14.76 6.64
N ASP A 98 18.46 -15.12 5.48
CA ASP A 98 19.04 -14.14 4.55
C ASP A 98 17.95 -13.34 3.83
N ALA A 99 16.78 -13.96 3.64
CA ALA A 99 15.61 -13.32 3.07
C ALA A 99 14.87 -12.48 4.12
N GLN A 100 14.68 -11.21 3.80
CA GLN A 100 13.99 -10.23 4.62
C GLN A 100 12.76 -9.71 3.88
N GLY A 101 11.88 -9.01 4.59
CA GLY A 101 10.73 -8.39 3.95
C GLY A 101 9.95 -7.45 4.85
N CYS A 102 9.05 -6.70 4.23
CA CYS A 102 8.11 -5.82 4.93
C CYS A 102 6.87 -5.54 4.09
N THR A 103 5.84 -4.99 4.74
CA THR A 103 4.58 -4.61 4.09
C THR A 103 4.42 -3.09 4.13
N VAL A 104 4.12 -2.52 2.96
CA VAL A 104 3.89 -1.10 2.72
C VAL A 104 2.43 -0.93 2.28
N ASP A 105 1.57 -0.50 3.20
CA ASP A 105 0.14 -0.23 2.99
C ASP A 105 -0.20 1.21 2.52
N GLY A 106 -1.45 1.45 2.14
CA GLY A 106 -1.96 2.81 1.91
C GLY A 106 -1.41 3.51 0.66
N LEU A 107 -0.81 2.75 -0.27
CA LEU A 107 -0.31 3.31 -1.52
C LEU A 107 -1.49 3.68 -2.44
N GLN A 108 -1.39 4.85 -3.06
CA GLN A 108 -2.34 5.31 -4.07
C GLN A 108 -2.23 4.44 -5.33
N LEU A 109 -3.38 4.17 -5.96
CA LEU A 109 -3.48 3.41 -7.20
C LEU A 109 -2.96 4.22 -8.40
N GLY A 110 -2.45 3.55 -9.42
CA GLY A 110 -1.91 4.17 -10.65
C GLY A 110 -0.74 5.13 -10.42
N THR A 111 -0.02 4.97 -9.30
CA THR A 111 1.09 5.86 -8.91
C THR A 111 2.40 5.09 -8.92
N THR A 112 3.45 5.73 -9.42
CA THR A 112 4.82 5.18 -9.38
C THR A 112 5.55 5.71 -8.15
N TYR A 113 6.21 4.82 -7.43
CA TYR A 113 7.00 5.10 -6.25
C TYR A 113 8.44 4.66 -6.44
N GLU A 114 9.40 5.45 -5.99
CA GLU A 114 10.80 5.04 -5.90
C GLU A 114 11.07 4.41 -4.53
N VAL A 115 11.63 3.20 -4.54
CA VAL A 115 11.88 2.39 -3.35
C VAL A 115 13.36 2.09 -3.25
N GLN A 116 13.92 2.27 -2.06
CA GLN A 116 15.30 1.88 -1.74
C GLN A 116 15.37 1.40 -0.29
N CYS A 117 16.36 0.55 0.00
CA CYS A 117 16.57 -0.03 1.31
C CYS A 117 18.04 0.13 1.75
N ARG A 118 18.27 0.22 3.06
CA ARG A 118 19.62 0.17 3.65
C ARG A 118 19.63 -0.61 4.95
N ALA A 119 20.77 -1.15 5.32
CA ALA A 119 20.97 -1.77 6.62
C ALA A 119 21.31 -0.69 7.67
N GLN A 120 20.98 -0.96 8.92
CA GLN A 120 21.40 -0.15 10.07
C GLN A 120 21.84 -1.07 11.21
N ASN A 121 22.84 -0.65 11.97
CA ASN A 121 23.25 -1.29 13.22
C ASN A 121 23.61 -0.23 14.28
N ALA A 122 24.16 -0.66 15.42
CA ALA A 122 24.60 0.24 16.49
C ALA A 122 25.78 1.16 16.08
N VAL A 123 26.54 0.79 15.06
CA VAL A 123 27.65 1.58 14.52
C VAL A 123 27.11 2.70 13.62
N GLY A 124 26.10 2.41 12.82
CA GLY A 124 25.50 3.40 11.93
C GLY A 124 24.65 2.79 10.82
N ARG A 125 24.35 3.64 9.84
CA ARG A 125 23.57 3.31 8.65
C ARG A 125 24.50 2.96 7.50
N GLY A 126 24.21 1.85 6.83
CA GLY A 126 24.81 1.48 5.55
C GLY A 126 24.40 2.41 4.42
N ASP A 127 25.06 2.20 3.29
CA ASP A 127 24.67 2.82 2.03
C ASP A 127 23.29 2.33 1.59
N TRP A 128 22.65 3.12 0.73
CA TRP A 128 21.40 2.72 0.08
C TRP A 128 21.69 1.72 -1.05
N CYS A 129 20.82 0.71 -1.19
CA CYS A 129 20.80 -0.08 -2.41
C CYS A 129 20.30 0.74 -3.60
N ALA A 130 20.42 0.16 -4.81
CA ALA A 130 19.88 0.77 -6.02
C ALA A 130 18.38 1.03 -5.89
N ILE A 131 17.92 2.15 -6.46
CA ILE A 131 16.51 2.51 -6.50
C ILE A 131 15.76 1.51 -7.38
N GLU A 132 14.57 1.12 -6.94
CA GLU A 132 13.63 0.34 -7.70
C GLU A 132 12.27 1.03 -7.81
N LEU A 133 11.60 0.86 -8.95
CA LEU A 133 10.32 1.50 -9.23
C LEU A 133 9.18 0.56 -8.84
N LEU A 134 8.39 0.94 -7.84
CA LEU A 134 7.13 0.29 -7.48
C LEU A 134 5.98 0.98 -8.19
N ILE A 135 5.39 0.31 -9.17
CA ILE A 135 4.24 0.80 -9.93
C ILE A 135 3.00 0.15 -9.33
N THR A 136 2.08 0.95 -8.77
CA THR A 136 0.82 0.42 -8.27
C THR A 136 -0.17 0.21 -9.41
N PRO A 137 -1.03 -0.81 -9.32
CA PRO A 137 -2.03 -1.07 -10.35
C PRO A 137 -3.02 0.09 -10.41
N SER A 138 -3.46 0.40 -11.61
CA SER A 138 -4.61 1.28 -11.83
C SER A 138 -5.89 0.46 -11.74
N VAL A 139 -6.92 1.03 -11.11
CA VAL A 139 -8.28 0.50 -11.27
C VAL A 139 -8.85 1.17 -12.49
N GLU A 140 -9.06 0.43 -13.57
CA GLU A 140 -9.88 0.92 -14.68
C GLU A 140 -11.28 1.20 -14.14
N ARG A 141 -11.72 2.46 -14.24
CA ARG A 141 -13.14 2.77 -14.07
C ARG A 141 -13.84 2.38 -15.37
N GLY A 142 -14.36 1.16 -15.44
CA GLY A 142 -15.26 0.72 -16.51
C GLY A 142 -15.39 -0.80 -16.52
N GLY A 143 -16.54 -1.40 -16.75
CA GLY A 143 -17.86 -0.89 -17.10
C GLY A 143 -18.81 -2.07 -17.34
N GLY A 144 -20.11 -1.82 -17.25
CA GLY A 144 -21.16 -2.79 -17.54
C GLY A 144 -22.20 -2.89 -16.45
N ASP A 145 -22.96 -1.82 -16.24
CA ASP A 145 -24.39 -2.00 -16.03
C ASP A 145 -24.87 -2.76 -17.26
N SER A 146 -24.99 -4.08 -17.16
CA SER A 146 -25.89 -4.80 -18.04
C SER A 146 -27.28 -4.33 -17.63
N GLU A 147 -27.75 -3.25 -18.25
CA GLU A 147 -29.16 -3.08 -18.59
C GLU A 147 -29.59 -4.42 -19.19
N GLU A 148 -30.14 -5.29 -18.34
CA GLU A 148 -31.05 -6.33 -18.78
C GLU A 148 -32.21 -5.56 -19.40
N ASN A 149 -32.11 -5.40 -20.72
CA ASN A 149 -33.16 -4.90 -21.57
C ASN A 149 -34.36 -5.82 -21.33
N GLU A 150 -35.24 -5.41 -20.44
CA GLU A 150 -36.55 -5.99 -20.22
C GLU A 150 -37.28 -5.88 -21.55
N SER A 151 -37.25 -6.98 -22.33
CA SER A 151 -38.07 -7.13 -23.51
C SER A 151 -39.53 -7.17 -23.04
N ASP A 152 -40.13 -5.98 -23.01
CA ASP A 152 -41.57 -5.76 -22.95
C ASP A 152 -42.20 -6.28 -24.25
N ASP A 153 -42.38 -7.60 -24.35
CA ASP A 153 -43.31 -8.20 -25.29
C ASP A 153 -44.65 -8.40 -24.58
N THR A 154 -45.32 -7.29 -24.25
CA THR A 154 -46.77 -7.30 -24.07
C THR A 154 -47.42 -7.53 -25.44
N ASN A 155 -47.62 -8.80 -25.82
CA ASN A 155 -48.51 -9.13 -26.92
C ASN A 155 -49.96 -8.94 -26.46
N HIS A 156 -50.51 -7.76 -26.75
CA HIS A 156 -51.95 -7.54 -26.78
C HIS A 156 -52.56 -8.36 -27.92
N GLY A 157 -53.57 -9.17 -27.57
CA GLY A 157 -54.19 -10.11 -28.49
C GLY A 157 -55.11 -9.52 -29.54
N ASP A 158 -55.43 -10.37 -30.51
CA ASP A 158 -56.65 -10.39 -31.33
C ASP A 158 -56.74 -11.87 -31.82
N GLY A 159 -57.80 -12.66 -31.64
CA GLY A 159 -59.21 -12.33 -31.71
C GLY A 159 -59.74 -12.71 -33.08
N SER A 160 -59.94 -14.00 -33.36
CA SER A 160 -60.90 -14.59 -34.32
C SER A 160 -60.88 -16.12 -34.27
#